data_AF-A0A117MHV9-F1
#
_entry.id   AF-A0A117MHV9-F1
#
_cell.length_a   1.000
_cell.length_b   1.000
_cell.length_c   1.000
_cell.angle_alpha   90.00
_cell.angle_beta   90.00
_cell.angle_gamma   90.00
#
_symmetry.space_group_name_H-M   'P 1'
#
loop_
_entity.id
_entity.type
_entity.pdbx_description
1 polymer ?
#
loop_
_entity_poly.entity_id
_entity_poly.type
_entity_poly.pdbx_seq_one_letter_code
_entity_poly.pdbx_strand_id
1 'polypeptide(L)'
;MKAEGWSRLAGEEDLSFYPMIRKIDVLSSNSFLISSDDDLILIDPGAIPKQADAILSVIADLPQTQNVTGILLTHTHVDHCHSLVSHPRLRSFADRAYSHVSGVKALKTEDYGVTQATLLGKRLSPTLLGNPLFSGNQESGKYGLPEETISFPGDLEIIAYHTPGHSPESICYRIGENLFIGDTLFAGSPGIAGMVGYSREDLLKSLYGLKKMITGERISVCHSGHGKPIQAQDAIRSIDLVAKQVRELDGIETHTPGRMRETALFAEDLMAEIDETLTIISGRITYVSHMLDELEEGASAGEISTVLDSAAVDDLLARYNSFAEEYRRGAHQPILLALNAANIAGKIDRLIDRGGLGVVIEPWLIDHLDELINDYMTLFRGFRPVATLRDCNPAALCRNIVDSLDPRHADQLLESASADDFAASLALRMGRVQVVNEGSVTVCAADENLSAIMDPNRFERATRTLITQYAACGADDISIVIHEDYNSIMIRIATADTPPDTRQLRYLRKAFALSGGTVLRSDNRMVVRYPAGRTII
;
A
#
# COMPACT_ATOMS: atom_id res chain seq x y z
N MET A 1 -20.22 34.48 22.14
CA MET A 1 -19.47 33.55 23.03
C MET A 1 -18.43 32.85 22.18
N LYS A 2 -17.13 32.88 22.52
CA LYS A 2 -16.15 31.99 21.88
C LYS A 2 -16.25 30.63 22.57
N ALA A 3 -17.16 29.78 22.12
CA ALA A 3 -17.13 28.36 22.48
C ALA A 3 -15.80 27.77 21.96
N GLU A 4 -15.14 26.93 22.76
CA GLU A 4 -13.86 26.31 22.39
C GLU A 4 -13.95 25.65 21.01
N GLY A 5 -13.01 25.97 20.12
CA GLY A 5 -12.92 25.38 18.78
C GLY A 5 -13.55 26.18 17.63
N TRP A 6 -14.41 27.18 17.90
CA TRP A 6 -14.91 28.08 16.86
C TRP A 6 -13.93 29.21 16.54
N SER A 7 -13.75 29.49 15.26
CA SER A 7 -12.88 30.54 14.72
C SER A 7 -13.62 31.32 13.62
N ARG A 8 -13.04 32.43 13.12
CA ARG A 8 -13.57 33.08 11.92
C ARG A 8 -13.10 32.33 10.68
N LEU A 9 -13.98 32.17 9.71
CA LEU A 9 -13.61 31.59 8.42
C LEU A 9 -12.73 32.59 7.64
N ALA A 10 -11.67 32.12 6.98
CA ALA A 10 -10.71 33.02 6.33
C ALA A 10 -11.38 33.83 5.20
N GLY A 11 -11.24 35.16 5.24
CA GLY A 11 -11.85 36.07 4.27
C GLY A 11 -13.31 36.42 4.52
N GLU A 12 -13.95 35.87 5.55
CA GLU A 12 -15.37 36.02 5.84
C GLU A 12 -15.55 36.48 7.28
N GLU A 13 -15.96 37.75 7.49
CA GLU A 13 -16.00 38.34 8.84
C GLU A 13 -17.16 37.83 9.69
N ASP A 14 -18.27 37.47 9.03
CA ASP A 14 -19.53 37.09 9.65
C ASP A 14 -19.71 35.56 9.76
N LEU A 15 -18.80 34.78 9.17
CA LEU A 15 -18.85 33.31 9.22
C LEU A 15 -17.98 32.75 10.35
N SER A 16 -18.63 31.95 11.20
CA SER A 16 -17.96 31.15 12.22
C SER A 16 -17.65 29.75 11.67
N PHE A 17 -16.47 29.23 11.99
CA PHE A 17 -15.92 27.99 11.46
C PHE A 17 -15.40 27.08 12.58
N TYR A 18 -15.82 25.81 12.55
CA TYR A 18 -15.38 24.78 13.47
C TYR A 18 -14.84 23.56 12.69
N PRO A 19 -13.52 23.37 12.63
CA PRO A 19 -12.91 22.22 11.98
C PRO A 19 -12.79 21.03 12.93
N MET A 20 -13.35 19.88 12.56
CA MET A 20 -13.14 18.61 13.24
C MET A 20 -12.07 17.79 12.53
N ILE A 21 -10.80 18.09 12.83
CA ILE A 21 -9.66 17.39 12.24
C ILE A 21 -9.48 16.01 12.89
N ARG A 22 -9.46 14.97 12.07
CA ARG A 22 -9.33 13.57 12.49
C ARG A 22 -7.92 13.06 12.20
N LYS A 23 -7.54 12.01 12.93
CA LYS A 23 -6.41 11.17 12.52
C LYS A 23 -6.82 10.49 11.22
N ILE A 24 -5.92 10.50 10.24
CA ILE A 24 -6.12 9.85 8.94
C ILE A 24 -6.55 8.39 9.17
N ASP A 25 -7.72 8.03 8.65
CA ASP A 25 -8.35 6.74 8.85
C ASP A 25 -9.32 6.48 7.68
N VAL A 26 -9.37 5.24 7.20
CA VAL A 26 -10.20 4.88 6.03
C VAL A 26 -11.69 4.77 6.34
N LEU A 27 -12.10 5.03 7.58
CA LEU A 27 -13.50 5.13 8.01
C LEU A 27 -13.85 6.52 8.56
N SER A 28 -12.95 7.51 8.48
CA SER A 28 -13.20 8.83 9.06
C SER A 28 -12.54 9.92 8.25
N SER A 29 -13.37 10.76 7.64
CA SER A 29 -12.96 12.07 7.12
C SER A 29 -13.00 13.15 8.20
N ASN A 30 -12.35 14.27 7.93
CA ASN A 30 -12.54 15.55 8.58
C ASN A 30 -13.96 16.05 8.33
N SER A 31 -14.57 16.67 9.33
CA SER A 31 -15.87 17.33 9.20
C SER A 31 -15.73 18.82 9.48
N PHE A 32 -16.55 19.63 8.82
CA PHE A 32 -16.48 21.08 8.96
C PHE A 32 -17.86 21.66 9.22
N LEU A 33 -17.99 22.48 10.26
CA LEU A 33 -19.21 23.25 10.52
C LEU A 33 -18.95 24.73 10.21
N ILE A 34 -19.83 25.33 9.42
CA ILE A 34 -19.82 26.74 9.05
C ILE A 34 -21.14 27.35 9.48
N SER A 35 -21.08 28.34 10.35
CA SER A 35 -22.24 29.02 10.93
C SER A 35 -22.29 30.46 10.44
N SER A 36 -23.46 30.88 9.96
CA SER A 36 -23.80 32.25 9.56
C SER A 36 -25.13 32.59 10.23
N ASP A 37 -25.23 33.65 11.04
CA ASP A 37 -26.48 34.05 11.71
C ASP A 37 -27.31 32.87 12.28
N ASP A 38 -28.38 32.46 11.59
CA ASP A 38 -29.31 31.37 11.94
C ASP A 38 -29.10 30.08 11.11
N ASP A 39 -28.11 30.06 10.23
CA ASP A 39 -27.77 28.98 9.31
C ASP A 39 -26.52 28.21 9.75
N LEU A 40 -26.58 26.89 9.56
CA LEU A 40 -25.48 25.97 9.82
C LEU A 40 -25.29 25.01 8.64
N ILE A 41 -24.06 24.98 8.14
CA ILE A 41 -23.64 24.08 7.07
C ILE A 41 -22.65 23.07 7.63
N LEU A 42 -22.89 21.80 7.32
CA LEU A 42 -21.99 20.70 7.65
C LEU A 42 -21.38 20.13 6.37
N ILE A 43 -20.06 20.07 6.29
CA ILE A 43 -19.34 19.39 5.20
C ILE A 43 -18.83 18.05 5.72
N ASP A 44 -19.18 16.97 5.02
CA ASP A 44 -18.76 15.57 5.25
C ASP A 44 -18.92 15.08 6.71
N PRO A 45 -20.04 14.43 7.08
CA PRO A 45 -20.30 13.97 8.46
C PRO A 45 -19.53 12.73 8.93
N GLY A 46 -18.63 12.18 8.12
CA GLY A 46 -17.82 11.02 8.49
C GLY A 46 -18.56 9.67 8.35
N ALA A 47 -17.96 8.59 8.89
CA ALA A 47 -18.64 7.29 9.09
C ALA A 47 -18.66 6.79 10.54
N ILE A 48 -17.92 7.42 11.44
CA ILE A 48 -17.75 6.93 12.81
C ILE A 48 -18.90 7.44 13.70
N PRO A 49 -19.63 6.57 14.41
CA PRO A 49 -20.71 6.99 15.31
C PRO A 49 -20.28 8.02 16.36
N LYS A 50 -19.13 7.82 17.00
CA LYS A 50 -18.57 8.78 17.97
C LYS A 50 -18.28 10.15 17.36
N GLN A 51 -17.93 10.22 16.08
CA GLN A 51 -17.73 11.50 15.39
C GLN A 51 -19.08 12.16 15.12
N ALA A 52 -20.08 11.40 14.67
CA ALA A 52 -21.44 11.89 14.49
C ALA A 52 -22.01 12.45 15.81
N ASP A 53 -21.84 11.75 16.92
CA ASP A 53 -22.26 12.19 18.25
C ASP A 53 -21.57 13.51 18.66
N ALA A 54 -20.26 13.62 18.41
CA ALA A 54 -19.51 14.84 18.67
C ALA A 54 -19.99 16.03 17.82
N ILE A 55 -20.23 15.81 16.52
CA ILE A 55 -20.83 16.82 15.62
C ILE A 55 -22.16 17.29 16.20
N LEU A 56 -23.05 16.35 16.55
CA LEU A 56 -24.37 16.66 17.08
C LEU A 56 -24.34 17.35 18.45
N SER A 57 -23.32 17.09 19.26
CA SER A 57 -23.07 17.83 20.51
C SER A 57 -22.72 19.29 20.20
N VAL A 58 -21.80 19.55 19.27
CA VAL A 58 -21.45 20.91 18.85
C VAL A 58 -22.67 21.64 18.29
N ILE A 59 -23.50 20.95 17.50
CA ILE A 59 -24.76 21.52 16.97
C ILE A 59 -25.74 21.83 18.11
N ALA A 60 -25.82 21.00 19.15
CA ALA A 60 -26.73 21.21 20.28
C ALA A 60 -26.31 22.39 21.18
N ASP A 61 -25.03 22.71 21.22
CA ASP A 61 -24.47 23.83 22.00
C ASP A 61 -24.65 25.20 21.31
N LEU A 62 -25.04 25.22 20.04
CA LEU A 62 -25.36 26.45 19.31
C LEU A 62 -26.69 27.06 19.77
N PRO A 63 -26.89 28.38 19.55
CA PRO A 63 -28.17 29.03 19.81
C PRO A 63 -29.33 28.28 19.12
N GLN A 64 -30.50 28.20 19.77
CA GLN A 64 -31.66 27.47 19.22
C GLN A 64 -32.19 28.08 17.91
N THR A 65 -31.74 29.27 17.53
CA THR A 65 -32.06 29.88 16.24
C THR A 65 -31.25 29.28 15.08
N GLN A 66 -30.09 28.68 15.37
CA GLN A 66 -29.26 27.98 14.39
C GLN A 66 -29.93 26.70 13.89
N ASN A 67 -30.05 26.57 12.57
CA ASN A 67 -30.60 25.41 11.90
C ASN A 67 -29.59 24.81 10.93
N VAL A 68 -29.48 23.48 10.89
CA VAL A 68 -28.73 22.79 9.84
C VAL A 68 -29.44 23.00 8.51
N THR A 69 -28.99 23.97 7.71
CA THR A 69 -29.62 24.34 6.45
C THR A 69 -28.98 23.68 5.24
N GLY A 70 -27.75 23.18 5.37
CA GLY A 70 -27.09 22.39 4.35
C GLY A 70 -26.19 21.29 4.91
N ILE A 71 -26.19 20.13 4.26
CA ILE A 71 -25.12 19.13 4.40
C ILE A 71 -24.44 18.95 3.06
N LEU A 72 -23.19 19.35 2.92
CA LEU A 72 -22.44 19.25 1.67
C LEU A 72 -21.57 17.98 1.71
N LEU A 73 -21.76 17.11 0.72
CA LEU A 73 -20.90 15.94 0.54
C LEU A 73 -19.88 16.22 -0.55
N THR A 74 -18.59 16.19 -0.22
CA THR A 74 -17.53 16.30 -1.24
C THR A 74 -17.61 15.12 -2.22
N HIS A 75 -17.92 13.93 -1.71
CA HIS A 75 -18.22 12.74 -2.50
C HIS A 75 -18.92 11.69 -1.61
N THR A 76 -19.18 10.49 -2.16
CA THR A 76 -20.04 9.49 -1.50
C THR A 76 -19.32 8.24 -1.02
N HIS A 77 -17.99 8.30 -0.85
CA HIS A 77 -17.29 7.24 -0.13
C HIS A 77 -17.78 7.17 1.33
N VAL A 78 -17.80 5.94 1.87
CA VAL A 78 -18.32 5.64 3.22
C VAL A 78 -17.79 6.61 4.27
N ASP A 79 -16.49 6.85 4.29
CA ASP A 79 -15.81 7.68 5.28
C ASP A 79 -16.22 9.16 5.25
N HIS A 80 -16.92 9.62 4.21
CA HIS A 80 -17.48 10.96 4.08
C HIS A 80 -18.98 11.00 4.38
N CYS A 81 -19.75 10.03 3.89
CA CYS A 81 -21.22 10.14 3.88
C CYS A 81 -21.96 9.16 4.81
N HIS A 82 -21.31 8.13 5.34
CA HIS A 82 -22.02 7.04 6.01
C HIS A 82 -22.79 7.51 7.25
N SER A 83 -22.25 8.43 8.06
CA SER A 83 -22.96 9.00 9.22
C SER A 83 -24.26 9.69 8.84
N LEU A 84 -24.33 10.36 7.67
CA LEU A 84 -25.59 10.93 7.16
C LEU A 84 -26.65 9.85 6.93
N VAL A 85 -26.22 8.69 6.43
CA VAL A 85 -27.10 7.59 6.02
C VAL A 85 -27.51 6.73 7.21
N SER A 86 -26.61 6.52 8.17
CA SER A 86 -26.79 5.55 9.25
C SER A 86 -27.24 6.16 10.58
N HIS A 87 -26.89 7.43 10.86
CA HIS A 87 -27.20 8.05 12.14
C HIS A 87 -28.59 8.72 12.11
N PRO A 88 -29.56 8.34 12.98
CA PRO A 88 -30.94 8.81 12.89
C PRO A 88 -31.10 10.33 12.84
N ARG A 89 -30.37 11.06 13.69
CA ARG A 89 -30.44 12.53 13.77
C ARG A 89 -29.73 13.26 12.61
N LEU A 90 -28.72 12.65 11.99
CA LEU A 90 -28.11 13.25 10.80
C LEU A 90 -28.97 12.95 9.57
N ARG A 91 -29.51 11.74 9.49
CA ARG A 91 -30.41 11.31 8.42
C ARG A 91 -31.67 12.17 8.31
N SER A 92 -32.15 12.74 9.41
CA SER A 92 -33.28 13.68 9.36
C SER A 92 -32.98 14.99 8.63
N PHE A 93 -31.72 15.24 8.25
CA PHE A 93 -31.30 16.37 7.43
C PHE A 93 -30.96 15.97 5.98
N ALA A 94 -31.23 14.73 5.56
CA ALA A 94 -30.86 14.25 4.22
C ALA A 94 -31.57 15.01 3.08
N ASP A 95 -32.76 15.55 3.33
CA ASP A 95 -33.50 16.45 2.41
C ASP A 95 -32.79 17.80 2.20
N ARG A 96 -31.87 18.16 3.11
CA ARG A 96 -31.02 19.37 3.02
C ARG A 96 -29.61 19.06 2.53
N ALA A 97 -29.36 17.81 2.15
CA ALA A 97 -28.04 17.39 1.69
C ALA A 97 -27.84 17.70 0.21
N TYR A 98 -26.63 18.13 -0.11
CA TYR A 98 -26.12 18.43 -1.44
C TYR A 98 -25.03 17.42 -1.79
N SER A 99 -25.09 16.89 -3.00
CA SER A 99 -24.07 16.01 -3.57
C SER A 99 -24.19 16.03 -5.08
N HIS A 100 -23.12 15.66 -5.80
CA HIS A 100 -23.19 15.50 -7.24
C HIS A 100 -24.29 14.49 -7.61
N VAL A 101 -24.99 14.72 -8.72
CA VAL A 101 -26.15 13.91 -9.15
C VAL A 101 -25.84 12.40 -9.25
N SER A 102 -24.63 12.02 -9.64
CA SER A 102 -24.21 10.61 -9.64
C SER A 102 -24.02 10.03 -8.24
N GLY A 103 -23.57 10.82 -7.26
CA GLY A 103 -23.49 10.44 -5.85
C GLY A 103 -24.89 10.29 -5.22
N VAL A 104 -25.81 11.21 -5.53
CA VAL A 104 -27.23 11.08 -5.15
C VAL A 104 -27.83 9.78 -5.69
N LYS A 105 -27.53 9.45 -6.95
CA LYS A 105 -27.96 8.19 -7.55
C LYS A 105 -27.33 7.00 -6.82
N ALA A 106 -26.02 7.02 -6.55
CA ALA A 106 -25.31 5.94 -5.85
C ALA A 106 -25.93 5.64 -4.47
N LEU A 107 -26.22 6.67 -3.67
CA LEU A 107 -26.84 6.50 -2.35
C LEU A 107 -28.30 6.06 -2.42
N LYS A 108 -29.04 6.50 -3.45
CA LYS A 108 -30.43 6.07 -3.68
C LYS A 108 -30.51 4.60 -4.12
N THR A 109 -29.59 4.14 -4.96
CA THR A 109 -29.61 2.80 -5.54
C THR A 109 -28.69 1.82 -4.83
N GLU A 110 -28.10 2.19 -3.70
CA GLU A 110 -27.18 1.35 -2.94
C GLU A 110 -25.99 0.86 -3.77
N ASP A 111 -25.38 1.75 -4.55
CA ASP A 111 -24.17 1.44 -5.29
C ASP A 111 -22.99 1.31 -4.32
N TYR A 112 -22.80 0.09 -3.82
CA TYR A 112 -21.76 -0.25 -2.86
C TYR A 112 -20.36 -0.30 -3.49
N GLY A 113 -20.26 -0.17 -4.81
CA GLY A 113 -18.99 -0.04 -5.52
C GLY A 113 -18.50 1.41 -5.43
N VAL A 114 -19.31 2.35 -5.95
CA VAL A 114 -18.99 3.79 -5.93
C VAL A 114 -18.83 4.29 -4.50
N THR A 115 -19.69 3.88 -3.58
CA THR A 115 -19.59 4.33 -2.17
C THR A 115 -18.47 3.63 -1.38
N GLN A 116 -17.80 2.63 -1.97
CA GLN A 116 -16.83 1.73 -1.32
C GLN A 116 -17.39 0.87 -0.18
N ALA A 117 -18.70 0.86 0.03
CA ALA A 117 -19.33 0.10 1.12
C ALA A 117 -19.00 -1.39 1.06
N THR A 118 -18.87 -1.98 -0.15
CA THR A 118 -18.48 -3.39 -0.31
C THR A 118 -17.08 -3.67 0.23
N LEU A 119 -16.12 -2.78 -0.04
CA LEU A 119 -14.73 -2.96 0.37
C LEU A 119 -14.55 -2.81 1.87
N LEU A 120 -15.34 -1.93 2.49
CA LEU A 120 -15.30 -1.62 3.91
C LEU A 120 -16.31 -2.44 4.75
N GLY A 121 -17.02 -3.39 4.11
CA GLY A 121 -18.00 -4.25 4.79
C GLY A 121 -19.14 -3.46 5.45
N LYS A 122 -19.46 -2.28 4.92
CA LYS A 122 -20.54 -1.42 5.43
C LYS A 122 -21.83 -1.69 4.68
N ARG A 123 -22.94 -1.46 5.37
CA ARG A 123 -24.28 -1.45 4.76
C ARG A 123 -24.75 -0.02 4.70
N LEU A 124 -25.21 0.39 3.53
CA LEU A 124 -25.91 1.66 3.37
C LEU A 124 -27.39 1.36 3.20
N SER A 125 -28.24 2.20 3.77
CA SER A 125 -29.67 2.17 3.45
C SER A 125 -29.94 3.13 2.29
N PRO A 126 -30.90 2.84 1.41
CA PRO A 126 -31.32 3.78 0.37
C PRO A 126 -31.67 5.12 1.01
N THR A 127 -31.01 6.18 0.53
CA THR A 127 -31.21 7.53 1.05
C THR A 127 -31.42 8.49 -0.11
N LEU A 128 -32.54 9.22 -0.05
CA LEU A 128 -32.85 10.28 -0.99
C LEU A 128 -32.23 11.57 -0.46
N LEU A 129 -31.23 12.10 -1.17
CA LEU A 129 -30.71 13.43 -0.91
C LEU A 129 -31.56 14.45 -1.65
N GLY A 130 -31.84 15.59 -1.00
CA GLY A 130 -32.79 16.57 -1.53
C GLY A 130 -32.25 17.43 -2.68
N ASN A 131 -30.94 17.70 -2.71
CA ASN A 131 -30.38 18.72 -3.60
C ASN A 131 -29.25 18.16 -4.50
N PRO A 132 -29.59 17.54 -5.65
CA PRO A 132 -28.59 17.04 -6.58
C PRO A 132 -27.93 18.17 -7.37
N LEU A 133 -26.61 18.31 -7.21
CA LEU A 133 -25.77 19.25 -7.95
C LEU A 133 -25.39 18.67 -9.32
N PHE A 134 -25.13 19.56 -10.28
CA PHE A 134 -24.67 19.24 -11.63
C PHE A 134 -25.62 18.33 -12.41
N SER A 135 -26.93 18.53 -12.20
CA SER A 135 -28.01 17.79 -12.89
C SER A 135 -28.20 18.21 -14.35
N GLY A 136 -27.69 19.39 -14.72
CA GLY A 136 -27.77 19.96 -16.07
C GLY A 136 -26.55 19.65 -16.95
N ASN A 137 -26.42 20.39 -18.05
CA ASN A 137 -25.27 20.25 -18.95
C ASN A 137 -24.01 20.79 -18.25
N GLN A 138 -23.00 19.94 -18.05
CA GLN A 138 -21.78 20.26 -17.32
C GLN A 138 -20.75 20.93 -18.24
N GLU A 139 -21.03 22.16 -18.65
CA GLU A 139 -20.07 22.94 -19.42
C GLU A 139 -18.85 23.31 -18.57
N SER A 140 -17.69 23.41 -19.24
CA SER A 140 -16.44 23.73 -18.57
C SER A 140 -16.47 25.19 -18.11
N GLY A 141 -16.42 25.41 -16.79
CA GLY A 141 -16.39 26.74 -16.18
C GLY A 141 -15.04 27.45 -16.33
N LYS A 142 -14.85 28.56 -15.61
CA LYS A 142 -13.71 29.49 -15.74
C LYS A 142 -12.34 28.82 -15.71
N TYR A 143 -12.20 27.74 -14.93
CA TYR A 143 -10.93 27.05 -14.70
C TYR A 143 -10.80 25.71 -15.45
N GLY A 144 -11.72 25.42 -16.36
CA GLY A 144 -11.81 24.10 -16.97
C GLY A 144 -12.58 23.09 -16.13
N LEU A 145 -13.27 23.55 -15.08
CA LEU A 145 -14.06 22.74 -14.15
C LEU A 145 -15.52 23.21 -14.22
N PRO A 146 -16.52 22.33 -14.35
CA PRO A 146 -17.91 22.71 -14.18
C PRO A 146 -18.13 23.32 -12.80
N GLU A 147 -18.90 24.40 -12.73
CA GLU A 147 -19.20 25.11 -11.48
C GLU A 147 -20.71 25.33 -11.30
N GLU A 148 -21.19 25.26 -10.06
CA GLU A 148 -22.57 25.53 -9.68
C GLU A 148 -22.58 26.31 -8.36
N THR A 149 -23.38 27.38 -8.29
CA THR A 149 -23.50 28.21 -7.08
C THR A 149 -24.69 27.73 -6.24
N ILE A 150 -24.43 27.51 -4.95
CA ILE A 150 -25.43 27.15 -3.95
C ILE A 150 -25.69 28.38 -3.09
N SER A 151 -26.90 28.90 -3.16
CA SER A 151 -27.33 30.03 -2.34
C SER A 151 -28.02 29.54 -1.08
N PHE A 152 -27.51 29.97 0.07
CA PHE A 152 -28.13 29.78 1.38
C PHE A 152 -28.80 31.09 1.84
N PRO A 153 -29.66 31.05 2.87
CA PRO A 153 -30.17 32.28 3.48
C PRO A 153 -29.01 33.15 4.03
N GLY A 154 -29.26 34.45 4.21
CA GLY A 154 -28.26 35.40 4.68
C GLY A 154 -27.17 35.76 3.65
N ASP A 155 -27.50 35.68 2.36
CA ASP A 155 -26.59 35.99 1.23
C ASP A 155 -25.30 35.13 1.18
N LEU A 156 -25.28 33.99 1.89
CA LEU A 156 -24.17 33.05 1.85
C LEU A 156 -24.17 32.26 0.53
N GLU A 157 -23.15 32.48 -0.29
CA GLU A 157 -22.92 31.73 -1.53
C GLU A 157 -21.76 30.75 -1.37
N ILE A 158 -22.00 29.50 -1.79
CA ILE A 158 -20.98 28.46 -1.87
C ILE A 158 -20.85 28.05 -3.33
N ILE A 159 -19.63 28.10 -3.87
CA ILE A 159 -19.37 27.63 -5.22
C ILE A 159 -18.89 26.19 -5.18
N ALA A 160 -19.65 25.28 -5.78
CA ALA A 160 -19.26 23.90 -6.01
C ALA A 160 -18.51 23.79 -7.35
N TYR A 161 -17.38 23.10 -7.36
CA TYR A 161 -16.63 22.75 -8.56
C TYR A 161 -16.62 21.23 -8.72
N HIS A 162 -17.06 20.72 -9.86
CA HIS A 162 -16.95 19.29 -10.15
C HIS A 162 -15.50 18.93 -10.47
N THR A 163 -14.93 18.01 -9.69
CA THR A 163 -13.52 17.62 -9.74
C THR A 163 -13.39 16.10 -9.78
N PRO A 164 -13.88 15.43 -10.85
CA PRO A 164 -13.85 13.98 -10.95
C PRO A 164 -12.41 13.44 -11.00
N GLY A 165 -12.23 12.19 -10.60
CA GLY A 165 -10.96 11.47 -10.71
C GLY A 165 -10.63 10.61 -9.51
N HIS A 166 -10.77 11.17 -8.29
CA HIS A 166 -10.78 10.36 -7.07
C HIS A 166 -12.00 9.44 -7.05
N SER A 167 -13.16 10.04 -7.29
CA SER A 167 -14.41 9.38 -7.64
C SER A 167 -15.13 10.17 -8.73
N PRO A 168 -16.11 9.60 -9.46
CA PRO A 168 -16.83 10.30 -10.51
C PRO A 168 -17.66 11.49 -9.99
N GLU A 169 -18.06 11.43 -8.73
CA GLU A 169 -18.96 12.38 -8.07
C GLU A 169 -18.21 13.41 -7.19
N SER A 170 -16.88 13.42 -7.23
CA SER A 170 -16.04 14.31 -6.42
C SER A 170 -16.29 15.80 -6.72
N ILE A 171 -16.49 16.59 -5.67
CA ILE A 171 -16.73 18.04 -5.69
C ILE A 171 -15.77 18.73 -4.72
N CYS A 172 -15.26 19.89 -5.13
CA CYS A 172 -14.65 20.87 -4.23
C CYS A 172 -15.61 22.03 -3.94
N TYR A 173 -15.68 22.50 -2.69
CA TYR A 173 -16.52 23.64 -2.29
C TYR A 173 -15.67 24.86 -1.93
N ARG A 174 -15.97 26.03 -2.48
CA ARG A 174 -15.30 27.29 -2.14
C ARG A 174 -16.24 28.19 -1.33
N ILE A 175 -15.71 28.72 -0.22
CA ILE A 175 -16.39 29.67 0.67
C ILE A 175 -15.38 30.75 1.06
N GLY A 176 -15.56 31.97 0.56
CA GLY A 176 -14.58 33.04 0.70
C GLY A 176 -13.21 32.65 0.16
N GLU A 177 -12.19 32.74 1.02
CA GLU A 177 -10.81 32.34 0.74
C GLU A 177 -10.50 30.86 1.05
N ASN A 178 -11.52 30.05 1.38
CA ASN A 178 -11.35 28.67 1.81
C ASN A 178 -11.82 27.73 0.70
N LEU A 179 -11.07 26.64 0.52
CA LEU A 179 -11.41 25.59 -0.43
C LEU A 179 -11.44 24.22 0.25
N PHE A 180 -12.61 23.59 0.29
CA PHE A 180 -12.79 22.23 0.77
C PHE A 180 -12.60 21.27 -0.40
N ILE A 181 -11.51 20.50 -0.40
CA ILE A 181 -11.04 19.74 -1.57
C ILE A 181 -11.32 18.23 -1.51
N GLY A 182 -11.99 17.77 -0.44
CA GLY A 182 -12.21 16.35 -0.18
C GLY A 182 -10.90 15.56 -0.28
N ASP A 183 -10.94 14.47 -1.04
CA ASP A 183 -9.84 13.49 -1.14
C ASP A 183 -8.99 13.64 -2.41
N THR A 184 -9.15 14.76 -3.11
CA THR A 184 -8.49 15.00 -4.40
C THR A 184 -6.95 14.86 -4.32
N LEU A 185 -6.33 15.31 -3.23
CA LEU A 185 -4.87 15.20 -3.04
C LEU A 185 -4.40 13.82 -2.56
N PHE A 186 -5.32 12.95 -2.11
CA PHE A 186 -4.99 11.58 -1.72
C PHE A 186 -5.16 10.59 -2.86
N ALA A 187 -5.80 11.00 -3.96
CA ALA A 187 -6.19 10.14 -5.06
C ALA A 187 -5.03 9.47 -5.81
N GLY A 188 -3.80 9.97 -5.69
CA GLY A 188 -2.59 9.32 -6.24
C GLY A 188 -1.98 8.25 -5.32
N SER A 189 -2.50 8.06 -4.10
CA SER A 189 -1.89 7.20 -3.09
C SER A 189 -2.10 5.70 -3.41
N PRO A 190 -1.11 4.83 -3.09
CA PRO A 190 -1.29 3.38 -3.15
C PRO A 190 -2.52 2.92 -2.36
N GLY A 191 -3.32 2.02 -2.94
CA GLY A 191 -4.56 1.52 -2.34
C GLY A 191 -5.77 2.46 -2.45
N ILE A 192 -5.58 3.71 -2.91
CA ILE A 192 -6.66 4.65 -3.25
C ILE A 192 -6.80 4.78 -4.76
N ALA A 193 -5.69 4.95 -5.47
CA ALA A 193 -5.70 4.91 -6.92
C ALA A 193 -6.16 3.53 -7.41
N GLY A 194 -7.03 3.51 -8.42
CA GLY A 194 -7.61 2.27 -8.92
C GLY A 194 -8.82 1.76 -8.13
N MET A 195 -9.31 2.49 -7.11
CA MET A 195 -10.62 2.18 -6.52
C MET A 195 -11.75 2.31 -7.56
N VAL A 196 -12.90 1.67 -7.30
CA VAL A 196 -14.04 1.72 -8.23
C VAL A 196 -14.48 3.17 -8.45
N GLY A 197 -14.51 3.61 -9.71
CA GLY A 197 -14.82 5.00 -10.06
C GLY A 197 -13.61 5.93 -10.18
N TYR A 198 -12.41 5.46 -9.85
CA TYR A 198 -11.17 6.19 -10.09
C TYR A 198 -10.93 6.43 -11.59
N SER A 199 -10.51 7.64 -11.94
CA SER A 199 -10.14 8.02 -13.30
C SER A 199 -8.85 8.84 -13.30
N ARG A 200 -7.78 8.25 -13.85
CA ARG A 200 -6.47 8.90 -14.00
C ARG A 200 -6.56 10.17 -14.84
N GLU A 201 -7.27 10.10 -15.96
CA GLU A 201 -7.40 11.22 -16.90
C GLU A 201 -8.19 12.37 -16.29
N ASP A 202 -9.33 12.07 -15.66
CA ASP A 202 -10.15 13.10 -15.02
C ASP A 202 -9.44 13.72 -13.83
N LEU A 203 -8.72 12.93 -13.03
CA LEU A 203 -7.93 13.45 -11.92
C LEU A 203 -6.87 14.43 -12.39
N LEU A 204 -6.16 14.16 -13.49
CA LEU A 204 -5.18 15.09 -14.04
C LEU A 204 -5.81 16.39 -14.54
N LYS A 205 -7.01 16.32 -15.15
CA LYS A 205 -7.77 17.51 -15.56
C LYS A 205 -8.23 18.31 -14.34
N SER A 206 -8.77 17.64 -13.33
CA SER A 206 -9.23 18.23 -12.07
C SER A 206 -8.09 18.92 -11.31
N LEU A 207 -6.94 18.26 -11.17
CA LEU A 207 -5.74 18.82 -10.55
C LEU A 207 -5.24 20.06 -11.30
N TYR A 208 -5.24 20.02 -12.64
CA TYR A 208 -4.85 21.17 -13.46
C TYR A 208 -5.81 22.36 -13.28
N GLY A 209 -7.12 22.10 -13.29
CA GLY A 209 -8.15 23.13 -13.05
C GLY A 209 -8.08 23.71 -11.64
N LEU A 210 -7.92 22.87 -10.62
CA LEU A 210 -7.78 23.29 -9.23
C LEU A 210 -6.55 24.16 -9.03
N LYS A 211 -5.40 23.80 -9.63
CA LYS A 211 -4.20 24.64 -9.58
C LYS A 211 -4.45 26.03 -10.16
N LYS A 212 -5.12 26.11 -11.32
CA LYS A 212 -5.51 27.39 -11.91
C LYS A 212 -6.45 28.18 -11.01
N MET A 213 -7.44 27.52 -10.40
CA MET A 213 -8.40 28.16 -9.52
C MET A 213 -7.74 28.70 -8.26
N ILE A 214 -6.90 27.92 -7.58
CA ILE A 214 -6.16 28.36 -6.39
C ILE A 214 -5.22 29.54 -6.71
N THR A 215 -4.66 29.58 -7.93
CA THR A 215 -3.78 30.68 -8.36
C THR A 215 -4.56 31.92 -8.81
N GLY A 216 -5.74 31.74 -9.41
CA GLY A 216 -6.54 32.80 -10.02
C GLY A 216 -7.55 33.44 -9.08
N GLU A 217 -7.99 32.71 -8.05
CA GLU A 217 -8.84 33.20 -6.97
C GLU A 217 -8.01 33.52 -5.73
N ARG A 218 -8.58 34.29 -4.81
CA ARG A 218 -7.95 34.62 -3.52
C ARG A 218 -8.13 33.47 -2.52
N ILE A 219 -7.60 32.28 -2.81
CA ILE A 219 -7.61 31.15 -1.87
C ILE A 219 -6.42 31.26 -0.92
N SER A 220 -6.66 31.21 0.40
CA SER A 220 -5.61 31.21 1.42
C SER A 220 -5.36 29.82 2.00
N VAL A 221 -6.41 29.00 2.14
CA VAL A 221 -6.32 27.67 2.76
C VAL A 221 -7.18 26.63 2.05
N CYS A 222 -6.65 25.42 1.93
CA CYS A 222 -7.34 24.24 1.44
C CYS A 222 -7.58 23.26 2.59
N HIS A 223 -8.82 22.82 2.75
CA HIS A 223 -9.26 21.85 3.75
C HIS A 223 -9.51 20.50 3.08
N SER A 224 -8.66 19.51 3.36
CA SER A 224 -8.80 18.17 2.82
C SER A 224 -9.72 17.30 3.67
N GLY A 225 -10.23 16.22 3.06
CA GLY A 225 -10.98 15.17 3.73
C GLY A 225 -10.16 14.47 4.81
N HIS A 226 -8.83 14.41 4.68
CA HIS A 226 -7.95 13.80 5.68
C HIS A 226 -6.74 14.67 5.98
N GLY A 227 -6.27 14.65 7.23
CA GLY A 227 -5.08 15.39 7.64
C GLY A 227 -5.34 16.86 7.97
N LYS A 228 -4.26 17.63 8.12
CA LYS A 228 -4.34 19.05 8.54
C LYS A 228 -4.65 19.96 7.34
N PRO A 229 -5.26 21.14 7.57
CA PRO A 229 -5.41 22.15 6.54
C PRO A 229 -4.08 22.53 5.89
N ILE A 230 -4.12 22.84 4.59
CA ILE A 230 -2.95 23.08 3.74
C ILE A 230 -3.01 24.52 3.25
N GLN A 231 -1.94 25.28 3.42
CA GLN A 231 -1.87 26.64 2.86
C GLN A 231 -1.92 26.59 1.34
N ALA A 232 -2.54 27.57 0.69
CA ALA A 232 -2.75 27.57 -0.76
C ALA A 232 -1.47 27.30 -1.57
N GLN A 233 -0.34 27.90 -1.17
CA GLN A 233 0.94 27.70 -1.82
C GLN A 233 1.47 26.26 -1.71
N ASP A 234 1.25 25.61 -0.55
CA ASP A 234 1.62 24.21 -0.34
C ASP A 234 0.63 23.26 -1.01
N ALA A 235 -0.64 23.65 -1.14
CA ALA A 235 -1.63 22.92 -1.91
C ALA A 235 -1.23 22.87 -3.39
N ILE A 236 -0.75 23.97 -3.97
CA ILE A 236 -0.21 23.99 -5.35
C ILE A 236 0.97 23.02 -5.51
N ARG A 237 1.90 22.99 -4.55
CA ARG A 237 3.04 22.05 -4.58
C ARG A 237 2.57 20.60 -4.48
N SER A 238 1.62 20.33 -3.60
CA SER A 238 1.01 19.00 -3.44
C SER A 238 0.29 18.57 -4.73
N ILE A 239 -0.43 19.48 -5.40
CA ILE A 239 -1.06 19.20 -6.70
C ILE A 239 0.00 18.77 -7.73
N ASP A 240 1.14 19.46 -7.81
CA ASP A 240 2.20 19.10 -8.75
C ASP A 240 2.82 17.72 -8.44
N LEU A 241 3.01 17.41 -7.16
CA LEU A 241 3.52 16.11 -6.70
C LEU A 241 2.53 14.99 -7.02
N VAL A 242 1.25 15.17 -6.69
CA VAL A 242 0.18 14.19 -6.96
C VAL A 242 0.03 14.00 -8.47
N ALA A 243 0.04 15.08 -9.26
CA ALA A 243 -0.04 14.98 -10.71
C ALA A 243 1.16 14.22 -11.31
N LYS A 244 2.37 14.36 -10.73
CA LYS A 244 3.53 13.55 -11.14
C LYS A 244 3.29 12.07 -10.85
N GLN A 245 2.88 11.73 -9.63
CA GLN A 245 2.59 10.36 -9.23
C GLN A 245 1.51 9.72 -10.12
N VAL A 246 0.39 10.44 -10.34
CA VAL A 246 -0.74 9.96 -11.14
C VAL A 246 -0.36 9.66 -12.59
N ARG A 247 0.60 10.39 -13.17
CA ARG A 247 1.10 10.10 -14.53
C ARG A 247 1.80 8.73 -14.61
N GLU A 248 2.42 8.28 -13.52
CA GLU A 248 3.12 6.99 -13.43
C GLU A 248 2.14 5.82 -13.20
N LEU A 249 0.86 6.08 -12.93
CA LEU A 249 -0.18 5.08 -12.65
C LEU A 249 -0.90 4.58 -13.91
N ASP A 250 -0.24 4.59 -15.06
CA ASP A 250 -0.84 4.03 -16.28
C ASP A 250 -0.89 2.50 -16.22
N GLY A 251 -2.04 1.92 -16.53
CA GLY A 251 -2.20 0.45 -16.52
C GLY A 251 -2.40 -0.20 -15.15
N ILE A 252 -2.66 0.57 -14.08
CA ILE A 252 -3.10 -0.02 -12.81
C ILE A 252 -4.46 -0.70 -12.96
N GLU A 253 -4.64 -1.82 -12.28
CA GLU A 253 -5.91 -2.54 -12.24
C GLU A 253 -6.83 -2.04 -11.12
N THR A 254 -8.14 -2.19 -11.34
CA THR A 254 -9.14 -1.79 -10.35
C THR A 254 -9.05 -2.65 -9.08
N HIS A 255 -9.08 -2.00 -7.92
CA HIS A 255 -9.15 -2.61 -6.59
C HIS A 255 -10.56 -3.16 -6.30
N THR A 256 -10.91 -4.26 -6.97
CA THR A 256 -12.16 -4.98 -6.69
C THR A 256 -12.09 -5.74 -5.36
N PRO A 257 -13.24 -6.10 -4.74
CA PRO A 257 -13.25 -6.95 -3.55
C PRO A 257 -12.51 -8.29 -3.73
N GLY A 258 -12.55 -8.86 -4.93
CA GLY A 258 -11.79 -10.07 -5.28
C GLY A 258 -10.29 -9.82 -5.23
N ARG A 259 -9.82 -8.78 -5.93
CA ARG A 259 -8.40 -8.40 -5.95
C ARG A 259 -7.88 -8.02 -4.56
N MET A 260 -8.69 -7.36 -3.73
CA MET A 260 -8.32 -7.03 -2.34
C MET A 260 -8.19 -8.28 -1.47
N ARG A 261 -9.02 -9.31 -1.67
CA ARG A 261 -8.82 -10.61 -1.00
C ARG A 261 -7.51 -11.27 -1.44
N GLU A 262 -7.22 -11.28 -2.73
CA GLU A 262 -5.97 -11.84 -3.26
C GLU A 262 -4.74 -11.07 -2.75
N THR A 263 -4.83 -9.75 -2.70
CA THR A 263 -3.76 -8.87 -2.18
C THR A 263 -3.55 -9.09 -0.68
N ALA A 264 -4.62 -9.26 0.10
CA ALA A 264 -4.53 -9.57 1.53
C ALA A 264 -3.89 -10.96 1.78
N LEU A 265 -4.30 -11.98 1.02
CA LEU A 265 -3.68 -13.31 1.09
C LEU A 265 -2.19 -13.26 0.71
N PHE A 266 -1.83 -12.46 -0.29
CA PHE A 266 -0.43 -12.27 -0.65
C PHE A 266 0.35 -11.50 0.42
N ALA A 267 -0.28 -10.51 1.07
CA ALA A 267 0.31 -9.79 2.19
C ALA A 267 0.66 -10.75 3.34
N GLU A 268 -0.23 -11.68 3.69
CA GLU A 268 0.05 -12.69 4.73
C GLU A 268 1.25 -13.57 4.37
N ASP A 269 1.34 -14.04 3.13
CA ASP A 269 2.45 -14.89 2.69
C ASP A 269 3.78 -14.09 2.64
N LEU A 270 3.78 -12.86 2.10
CA LEU A 270 5.00 -12.05 1.97
C LEU A 270 5.49 -11.47 3.29
N MET A 271 4.59 -10.98 4.16
CA MET A 271 5.00 -10.46 5.46
C MET A 271 5.60 -11.54 6.35
N ALA A 272 5.13 -12.78 6.22
CA ALA A 272 5.75 -13.93 6.87
C ALA A 272 7.16 -14.22 6.33
N GLU A 273 7.36 -14.15 5.02
CA GLU A 273 8.68 -14.34 4.41
C GLU A 273 9.64 -13.19 4.79
N ILE A 274 9.14 -11.96 4.89
CA ILE A 274 9.89 -10.80 5.41
C ILE A 274 10.31 -11.04 6.86
N ASP A 275 9.41 -11.53 7.71
CA ASP A 275 9.68 -11.86 9.12
C ASP A 275 10.79 -12.93 9.24
N GLU A 276 10.66 -14.04 8.48
CA GLU A 276 11.68 -15.09 8.42
C GLU A 276 13.05 -14.55 7.96
N THR A 277 13.06 -13.74 6.89
CA THR A 277 14.29 -13.16 6.33
C THR A 277 14.96 -12.19 7.31
N LEU A 278 14.18 -11.31 7.95
CA LEU A 278 14.71 -10.35 8.92
C LEU A 278 15.17 -11.01 10.22
N THR A 279 14.55 -12.12 10.61
CA THR A 279 15.01 -12.95 11.73
C THR A 279 16.41 -13.50 11.45
N ILE A 280 16.64 -14.04 10.23
CA ILE A 280 17.95 -14.55 9.80
C ILE A 280 18.99 -13.41 9.81
N ILE A 281 18.65 -12.27 9.24
CA ILE A 281 19.54 -11.10 9.18
C ILE A 281 19.89 -10.60 10.59
N SER A 282 18.89 -10.41 11.46
CA SER A 282 19.09 -9.92 12.83
C SER A 282 19.95 -10.88 13.66
N GLY A 283 19.74 -12.19 13.52
CA GLY A 283 20.55 -13.21 14.18
C GLY A 283 22.02 -13.14 13.75
N ARG A 284 22.28 -12.95 12.45
CA ARG A 284 23.64 -12.82 11.92
C ARG A 284 24.34 -11.55 12.37
N ILE A 285 23.65 -10.40 12.34
CA ILE A 285 24.17 -9.13 12.85
C ILE A 285 24.57 -9.28 14.32
N THR A 286 23.68 -9.86 15.14
CA THR A 286 23.92 -10.08 16.57
C THR A 286 25.12 -10.98 16.81
N TYR A 287 25.20 -12.10 16.08
CA TYR A 287 26.31 -13.03 16.18
C TYR A 287 27.64 -12.39 15.79
N VAL A 288 27.71 -11.74 14.63
CA VAL A 288 28.95 -11.13 14.14
C VAL A 288 29.39 -9.97 15.02
N SER A 289 28.46 -9.12 15.45
CA SER A 289 28.76 -8.02 16.37
C SER A 289 29.35 -8.54 17.69
N HIS A 290 28.75 -9.57 18.27
CA HIS A 290 29.26 -10.21 19.49
C HIS A 290 30.66 -10.79 19.28
N MET A 291 30.88 -11.51 18.19
CA MET A 291 32.17 -12.12 17.91
C MET A 291 33.28 -11.09 17.66
N LEU A 292 32.99 -9.97 16.99
CA LEU A 292 33.96 -8.90 16.78
C LEU A 292 34.33 -8.22 18.10
N ASP A 293 33.37 -8.04 19.01
CA ASP A 293 33.63 -7.52 20.34
C ASP A 293 34.56 -8.46 21.14
N GLU A 294 34.36 -9.78 21.04
CA GLU A 294 35.26 -10.78 21.63
C GLU A 294 36.68 -10.76 21.02
N LEU A 295 36.82 -10.31 19.77
CA LEU A 295 38.09 -10.16 19.07
C LEU A 295 38.74 -8.77 19.28
N GLU A 296 38.23 -7.98 20.22
CA GLU A 296 38.68 -6.60 20.51
C GLU A 296 38.47 -5.60 19.36
N GLU A 297 37.61 -5.93 18.39
CA GLU A 297 37.20 -5.08 17.25
C GLU A 297 35.93 -4.27 17.57
N GLY A 298 35.91 -3.62 18.74
CA GLY A 298 34.71 -2.98 19.30
C GLY A 298 34.10 -1.84 18.45
N ALA A 299 34.91 -1.14 17.64
CA ALA A 299 34.41 -0.13 16.71
C ALA A 299 33.55 -0.75 15.60
N SER A 300 34.07 -1.80 14.96
CA SER A 300 33.38 -2.57 13.92
C SER A 300 32.13 -3.27 14.47
N ALA A 301 32.22 -3.82 15.69
CA ALA A 301 31.08 -4.42 16.39
C ALA A 301 29.94 -3.42 16.59
N GLY A 302 30.28 -2.20 17.04
CA GLY A 302 29.34 -1.09 17.20
C GLY A 302 28.70 -0.67 15.88
N GLU A 303 29.48 -0.49 14.82
CA GLU A 303 28.95 -0.14 13.49
C GLU A 303 27.94 -1.18 12.99
N ILE A 304 28.29 -2.47 13.04
CA ILE A 304 27.44 -3.57 12.58
C ILE A 304 26.13 -3.64 13.36
N SER A 305 26.17 -3.43 14.68
CA SER A 305 24.96 -3.45 15.52
C SER A 305 23.93 -2.37 15.16
N THR A 306 24.35 -1.30 14.48
CA THR A 306 23.48 -0.17 14.13
C THR A 306 22.87 -0.26 12.73
N VAL A 307 23.28 -1.25 11.94
CA VAL A 307 22.83 -1.44 10.54
C VAL A 307 21.34 -1.77 10.44
N LEU A 308 20.79 -2.41 11.49
CA LEU A 308 19.37 -2.74 11.59
C LEU A 308 18.88 -2.49 13.01
N ASP A 309 17.84 -1.67 13.14
CA ASP A 309 17.11 -1.54 14.41
C ASP A 309 16.17 -2.74 14.59
N SER A 310 16.73 -3.87 15.02
CA SER A 310 15.98 -5.12 15.20
C SER A 310 14.81 -4.97 16.17
N ALA A 311 14.94 -4.14 17.21
CA ALA A 311 13.85 -3.90 18.15
C ALA A 311 12.67 -3.17 17.49
N ALA A 312 12.93 -2.14 16.67
CA ALA A 312 11.88 -1.45 15.93
C ALA A 312 11.22 -2.34 14.86
N VAL A 313 12.00 -3.23 14.24
CA VAL A 313 11.51 -4.24 13.29
C VAL A 313 10.59 -5.24 13.98
N ASP A 314 11.00 -5.80 15.11
CA ASP A 314 10.21 -6.76 15.89
C ASP A 314 8.87 -6.12 16.32
N ASP A 315 8.89 -4.87 16.79
CA ASP A 315 7.69 -4.11 17.16
C ASP A 315 6.75 -3.86 15.96
N LEU A 316 7.29 -3.70 14.75
CA LEU A 316 6.51 -3.56 13.53
C LEU A 316 5.85 -4.90 13.13
N LEU A 317 6.62 -5.98 13.15
CA LEU A 317 6.15 -7.32 12.80
C LEU A 317 5.14 -7.85 13.82
N ALA A 318 5.36 -7.63 15.12
CA ALA A 318 4.42 -7.99 16.18
C ALA A 318 3.07 -7.27 16.01
N ARG A 319 3.08 -5.98 15.66
CA ARG A 319 1.85 -5.22 15.37
C ARG A 319 1.13 -5.75 14.14
N TYR A 320 1.86 -6.10 13.08
CA TYR A 320 1.27 -6.72 11.91
C TYR A 320 0.61 -8.06 12.26
N ASN A 321 1.34 -8.92 12.97
CA ASN A 321 0.88 -10.26 13.35
C ASN A 321 -0.39 -10.20 14.21
N SER A 322 -0.45 -9.27 15.16
CA SER A 322 -1.66 -9.01 15.94
C SER A 322 -2.85 -8.59 15.05
N PHE A 323 -2.63 -7.67 14.11
CA PHE A 323 -3.67 -7.21 13.18
C PHE A 323 -4.14 -8.34 12.24
N ALA A 324 -3.21 -9.15 11.72
CA ALA A 324 -3.51 -10.30 10.87
C ALA A 324 -4.31 -11.37 11.64
N GLU A 325 -4.04 -11.56 12.92
CA GLU A 325 -4.82 -12.50 13.75
C GLU A 325 -6.26 -12.02 13.97
N GLU A 326 -6.46 -10.71 14.21
CA GLU A 326 -7.79 -10.10 14.25
C GLU A 326 -8.54 -10.25 12.92
N TYR A 327 -7.85 -10.04 11.80
CA TYR A 327 -8.39 -10.28 10.46
C TYR A 327 -8.85 -11.73 10.27
N ARG A 328 -8.03 -12.71 10.65
CA ARG A 328 -8.40 -14.15 10.57
C ARG A 328 -9.61 -14.51 11.42
N ARG A 329 -9.85 -13.77 12.51
CA ARG A 329 -11.07 -13.87 13.35
C ARG A 329 -12.29 -13.15 12.76
N GLY A 330 -12.14 -12.49 11.61
CA GLY A 330 -13.21 -11.76 10.92
C GLY A 330 -13.44 -10.34 11.40
N ALA A 331 -12.51 -9.76 12.17
CA ALA A 331 -12.66 -8.39 12.69
C ALA A 331 -12.47 -7.31 11.60
N HIS A 332 -11.69 -7.60 10.57
CA HIS A 332 -11.27 -6.63 9.56
C HIS A 332 -11.62 -7.06 8.14
N GLN A 333 -11.77 -6.09 7.25
CA GLN A 333 -11.92 -6.35 5.83
C GLN A 333 -10.56 -6.58 5.14
N PRO A 334 -10.51 -7.31 4.01
CA PRO A 334 -9.26 -7.59 3.30
C PRO A 334 -8.45 -6.33 2.95
N ILE A 335 -9.13 -5.24 2.55
CA ILE A 335 -8.47 -3.97 2.24
C ILE A 335 -7.71 -3.39 3.43
N LEU A 336 -8.22 -3.57 4.66
CA LEU A 336 -7.57 -3.07 5.87
C LEU A 336 -6.28 -3.85 6.18
N LEU A 337 -6.27 -5.16 5.93
CA LEU A 337 -5.07 -5.97 6.06
C LEU A 337 -4.02 -5.57 5.02
N ALA A 338 -4.43 -5.35 3.77
CA ALA A 338 -3.53 -4.89 2.72
C ALA A 338 -2.94 -3.50 3.05
N LEU A 339 -3.76 -2.54 3.48
CA LEU A 339 -3.28 -1.23 3.93
C LEU A 339 -2.31 -1.34 5.12
N ASN A 340 -2.61 -2.21 6.09
CA ASN A 340 -1.75 -2.44 7.24
C ASN A 340 -0.39 -3.00 6.82
N ALA A 341 -0.36 -4.05 6.00
CA ALA A 341 0.86 -4.62 5.45
C ALA A 341 1.69 -3.59 4.67
N ALA A 342 1.08 -2.76 3.82
CA ALA A 342 1.80 -1.73 3.07
C ALA A 342 2.46 -0.69 3.97
N ASN A 343 1.76 -0.28 5.03
CA ASN A 343 2.31 0.63 6.03
C ASN A 343 3.48 0.01 6.79
N ILE A 344 3.38 -1.28 7.16
CA ILE A 344 4.43 -1.99 7.89
C ILE A 344 5.65 -2.24 7.00
N ALA A 345 5.46 -2.81 5.80
CA ALA A 345 6.52 -3.04 4.82
C ALA A 345 7.26 -1.74 4.49
N GLY A 346 6.55 -0.64 4.24
CA GLY A 346 7.19 0.65 3.97
C GLY A 346 7.91 1.27 5.17
N LYS A 347 7.60 0.87 6.41
CA LYS A 347 8.38 1.28 7.60
C LYS A 347 9.62 0.43 7.77
N ILE A 348 9.50 -0.89 7.59
CA ILE A 348 10.63 -1.83 7.57
C ILE A 348 11.65 -1.38 6.52
N ASP A 349 11.20 -1.08 5.31
CA ASP A 349 12.01 -0.60 4.19
C ASP A 349 12.93 0.60 4.54
N ARG A 350 12.46 1.48 5.43
CA ARG A 350 13.20 2.67 5.90
C ARG A 350 14.16 2.40 7.06
N LEU A 351 14.00 1.27 7.76
CA LEU A 351 14.86 0.88 8.88
C LEU A 351 16.08 0.07 8.46
N ILE A 352 16.14 -0.34 7.19
CA ILE A 352 17.20 -1.19 6.66
C ILE A 352 18.29 -0.35 6.02
N ASP A 353 19.49 -0.33 6.62
CA ASP A 353 20.69 0.18 5.97
C ASP A 353 21.32 -0.90 5.07
N ARG A 354 20.94 -0.88 3.79
CA ARG A 354 21.44 -1.83 2.78
C ARG A 354 22.95 -1.78 2.59
N GLY A 355 23.55 -0.59 2.72
CA GLY A 355 24.98 -0.42 2.56
C GLY A 355 25.73 -1.09 3.70
N GLY A 356 25.28 -0.87 4.94
CA GLY A 356 25.80 -1.55 6.12
C GLY A 356 25.57 -3.06 6.09
N LEU A 357 24.39 -3.52 5.64
CA LEU A 357 24.07 -4.95 5.60
C LEU A 357 25.02 -5.72 4.68
N GLY A 358 25.41 -5.15 3.54
CA GLY A 358 26.29 -5.80 2.57
C GLY A 358 27.69 -6.16 3.11
N VAL A 359 28.09 -5.62 4.26
CA VAL A 359 29.35 -5.95 4.94
C VAL A 359 29.26 -7.28 5.69
N VAL A 360 28.06 -7.67 6.12
CA VAL A 360 27.85 -8.82 7.03
C VAL A 360 26.95 -9.89 6.42
N ILE A 361 26.08 -9.49 5.50
CA ILE A 361 25.04 -10.32 4.90
C ILE A 361 25.30 -10.50 3.40
N GLU A 362 25.05 -11.71 2.92
CA GLU A 362 25.20 -12.06 1.51
C GLU A 362 24.21 -11.25 0.65
N PRO A 363 24.64 -10.77 -0.54
CA PRO A 363 23.80 -9.94 -1.40
C PRO A 363 22.42 -10.52 -1.70
N TRP A 364 22.32 -11.84 -1.87
CA TRP A 364 21.07 -12.49 -2.23
C TRP A 364 19.97 -12.37 -1.15
N LEU A 365 20.32 -12.26 0.13
CA LEU A 365 19.35 -12.06 1.23
C LEU A 365 18.78 -10.64 1.22
N ILE A 366 19.63 -9.65 0.92
CA ILE A 366 19.23 -8.25 0.79
C ILE A 366 18.34 -8.10 -0.45
N ASP A 367 18.75 -8.68 -1.58
CA ASP A 367 17.98 -8.68 -2.83
C ASP A 367 16.62 -9.39 -2.67
N HIS A 368 16.57 -10.47 -1.88
CA HIS A 368 15.32 -11.17 -1.54
C HIS A 368 14.37 -10.27 -0.77
N LEU A 369 14.86 -9.61 0.29
CA LEU A 369 14.06 -8.68 1.09
C LEU A 369 13.51 -7.51 0.25
N ASP A 370 14.36 -6.93 -0.60
CA ASP A 370 13.96 -5.87 -1.53
C ASP A 370 12.90 -6.34 -2.52
N GLU A 371 13.02 -7.57 -3.05
CA GLU A 371 12.00 -8.14 -3.92
C GLU A 371 10.66 -8.32 -3.20
N LEU A 372 10.64 -8.89 -1.98
CA LEU A 372 9.41 -9.12 -1.23
C LEU A 372 8.65 -7.79 -1.02
N ILE A 373 9.36 -6.76 -0.57
CA ILE A 373 8.78 -5.43 -0.35
C ILE A 373 8.30 -4.83 -1.68
N ASN A 374 9.11 -4.89 -2.74
CA ASN A 374 8.77 -4.31 -4.04
C ASN A 374 7.60 -5.03 -4.72
N ASP A 375 7.55 -6.35 -4.71
CA ASP A 375 6.46 -7.13 -5.28
C ASP A 375 5.14 -6.85 -4.55
N TYR A 376 5.20 -6.77 -3.22
CA TYR A 376 4.05 -6.40 -2.42
C TYR A 376 3.55 -5.00 -2.79
N MET A 377 4.43 -4.01 -2.78
CA MET A 377 4.09 -2.62 -3.06
C MET A 377 3.61 -2.43 -4.49
N THR A 378 4.16 -3.17 -5.45
CA THR A 378 3.72 -3.19 -6.86
C THR A 378 2.29 -3.70 -6.96
N LEU A 379 1.98 -4.85 -6.35
CA LEU A 379 0.64 -5.42 -6.35
C LEU A 379 -0.37 -4.48 -5.68
N PHE A 380 -0.01 -3.94 -4.51
CA PHE A 380 -0.84 -3.05 -3.71
C PHE A 380 -1.14 -1.72 -4.41
N ARG A 381 -0.22 -1.21 -5.24
CA ARG A 381 -0.44 -0.05 -6.13
C ARG A 381 -1.37 -0.33 -7.31
N GLY A 382 -1.80 -1.58 -7.51
CA GLY A 382 -2.67 -1.98 -8.61
C GLY A 382 -1.94 -2.54 -9.83
N PHE A 383 -0.60 -2.59 -9.83
CA PHE A 383 0.16 -3.21 -10.90
C PHE A 383 0.21 -4.74 -10.75
N ARG A 384 0.76 -5.42 -11.76
CA ARG A 384 1.22 -6.81 -11.65
C ARG A 384 2.74 -6.82 -11.62
N PRO A 385 3.39 -7.55 -10.70
CA PRO A 385 4.81 -7.83 -10.80
C PRO A 385 5.13 -8.47 -12.16
N VAL A 386 6.18 -7.98 -12.81
CA VAL A 386 6.58 -8.43 -14.15
C VAL A 386 7.84 -9.27 -14.04
N ALA A 387 7.86 -10.41 -14.74
CA ALA A 387 9.03 -11.25 -14.92
C ALA A 387 9.88 -10.75 -16.09
N THR A 388 11.20 -10.67 -15.92
CA THR A 388 12.13 -10.36 -17.00
C THR A 388 12.58 -11.65 -17.67
N LEU A 389 11.71 -12.21 -18.52
CA LEU A 389 11.94 -13.50 -19.17
C LEU A 389 13.11 -13.46 -20.17
N ARG A 390 14.02 -14.42 -20.07
CA ARG A 390 15.19 -14.61 -20.93
C ARG A 390 15.37 -16.09 -21.24
N ASP A 391 16.04 -16.37 -22.35
CA ASP A 391 16.52 -17.71 -22.65
C ASP A 391 17.71 -18.04 -21.75
N CYS A 392 17.57 -19.08 -20.92
CA CYS A 392 18.52 -19.45 -19.88
C CYS A 392 18.85 -20.94 -19.95
N ASN A 393 20.06 -21.30 -19.54
CA ASN A 393 20.43 -22.70 -19.27
C ASN A 393 20.10 -23.04 -17.79
N PRO A 394 19.03 -23.81 -17.52
CA PRO A 394 18.61 -24.12 -16.15
C PRO A 394 19.60 -25.02 -15.41
N ALA A 395 20.34 -25.89 -16.11
CA ALA A 395 21.37 -26.72 -15.48
C ALA A 395 22.51 -25.86 -14.94
N ALA A 396 23.00 -24.92 -15.77
CA ALA A 396 24.03 -23.95 -15.36
C ALA A 396 23.55 -23.07 -14.18
N LEU A 397 22.31 -22.57 -14.23
CA LEU A 397 21.74 -21.79 -13.12
C LEU A 397 21.69 -22.60 -11.81
N CYS A 398 21.14 -23.82 -11.84
CA CYS A 398 21.06 -24.67 -10.65
C CYS A 398 22.44 -25.02 -10.08
N ARG A 399 23.44 -25.29 -10.93
CA ARG A 399 24.81 -25.56 -10.49
C ARG A 399 25.42 -24.33 -9.82
N ASN A 400 25.31 -23.14 -10.44
CA ASN A 400 25.79 -21.89 -9.84
C ASN A 400 25.15 -21.60 -8.47
N ILE A 401 23.84 -21.89 -8.33
CA ILE A 401 23.14 -21.77 -7.06
C ILE A 401 23.76 -22.70 -6.03
N VAL A 402 23.92 -23.99 -6.34
CA VAL A 402 24.51 -24.97 -5.42
C VAL A 402 25.95 -24.59 -5.05
N ASP A 403 26.78 -24.23 -6.02
CA ASP A 403 28.19 -23.86 -5.80
C ASP A 403 28.32 -22.65 -4.86
N SER A 404 27.41 -21.68 -4.97
CA SER A 404 27.42 -20.50 -4.11
C SER A 404 26.90 -20.74 -2.68
N LEU A 405 26.23 -21.86 -2.42
CA LEU A 405 25.83 -22.26 -1.07
C LEU A 405 27.00 -22.90 -0.30
N ASP A 406 28.11 -23.19 -0.97
CA ASP A 406 29.34 -23.72 -0.38
C ASP A 406 30.16 -22.61 0.31
N PRO A 407 30.38 -22.70 1.64
CA PRO A 407 31.10 -21.68 2.41
C PRO A 407 32.60 -21.54 2.06
N ARG A 408 33.23 -22.50 1.37
CA ARG A 408 34.68 -22.47 1.04
C ARG A 408 35.10 -21.25 0.21
N HIS A 409 34.19 -20.67 -0.56
CA HIS A 409 34.45 -19.44 -1.32
C HIS A 409 34.71 -18.21 -0.42
N ALA A 410 34.21 -18.22 0.81
CA ALA A 410 34.41 -17.12 1.75
C ALA A 410 35.80 -17.14 2.40
N ASP A 411 36.40 -18.34 2.55
CA ASP A 411 37.74 -18.49 3.10
C ASP A 411 38.80 -17.83 2.19
N GLN A 412 38.63 -17.95 0.86
CA GLN A 412 39.53 -17.35 -0.13
C GLN A 412 39.51 -15.81 -0.15
N LEU A 413 38.36 -15.20 0.18
CA LEU A 413 38.22 -13.74 0.29
C LEU A 413 38.96 -13.20 1.52
N LEU A 414 38.85 -13.90 2.65
CA LEU A 414 39.58 -13.54 3.87
C LEU A 414 41.11 -13.67 3.67
N GLU A 415 41.55 -14.73 2.99
CA GLU A 415 42.97 -14.98 2.70
C GLU A 415 43.61 -13.92 1.79
N SER A 416 42.80 -13.18 1.02
CA SER A 416 43.26 -12.14 0.08
C SER A 416 42.99 -10.71 0.57
N ALA A 417 42.43 -10.53 1.77
CA ALA A 417 42.08 -9.24 2.32
C ALA A 417 43.31 -8.39 2.69
N SER A 418 43.23 -7.08 2.46
CA SER A 418 44.21 -6.12 2.95
C SER A 418 44.09 -5.94 4.47
N ALA A 419 45.10 -5.36 5.12
CA ALA A 419 45.02 -5.05 6.55
C ALA A 419 43.85 -4.10 6.88
N ASP A 420 43.53 -3.17 5.96
CA ASP A 420 42.45 -2.20 6.12
C ASP A 420 41.06 -2.85 5.89
N ASP A 421 41.00 -3.94 5.12
CA ASP A 421 39.75 -4.65 4.78
C ASP A 421 39.53 -5.94 5.59
N PHE A 422 40.47 -6.29 6.47
CA PHE A 422 40.46 -7.58 7.18
C PHE A 422 39.25 -7.73 8.09
N ALA A 423 38.90 -6.69 8.86
CA ALA A 423 37.75 -6.71 9.77
C ALA A 423 36.42 -6.89 9.01
N ALA A 424 36.25 -6.21 7.87
CA ALA A 424 35.06 -6.36 7.02
C ALA A 424 35.00 -7.76 6.37
N SER A 425 36.14 -8.27 5.89
CA SER A 425 36.23 -9.61 5.30
C SER A 425 35.98 -10.71 6.34
N LEU A 426 36.45 -10.51 7.57
CA LEU A 426 36.19 -11.39 8.71
C LEU A 426 34.72 -11.35 9.11
N ALA A 427 34.12 -10.15 9.21
CA ALA A 427 32.70 -9.98 9.50
C ALA A 427 31.82 -10.71 8.48
N LEU A 428 32.10 -10.54 7.18
CA LEU A 428 31.41 -11.24 6.10
C LEU A 428 31.57 -12.76 6.20
N ARG A 429 32.78 -13.22 6.54
CA ARG A 429 33.06 -14.65 6.72
C ARG A 429 32.32 -15.25 7.91
N MET A 430 32.18 -14.51 9.00
CA MET A 430 31.44 -14.91 10.20
C MET A 430 29.92 -14.87 9.99
N GLY A 431 29.43 -13.90 9.21
CA GLY A 431 28.02 -13.77 8.88
C GLY A 431 27.50 -14.88 7.94
N ARG A 432 28.41 -15.52 7.20
CA ARG A 432 28.08 -16.67 6.35
C ARG A 432 27.92 -17.94 7.17
N VAL A 433 26.67 -18.35 7.35
CA VAL A 433 26.30 -19.63 7.94
C VAL A 433 26.18 -20.67 6.83
N GLN A 434 26.82 -21.83 7.01
CA GLN A 434 26.63 -22.97 6.13
C GLN A 434 25.17 -23.44 6.22
N VAL A 435 24.43 -23.28 5.13
CA VAL A 435 23.00 -23.63 5.07
C VAL A 435 22.81 -25.12 4.77
N VAL A 436 23.71 -25.71 3.99
CA VAL A 436 23.64 -27.10 3.52
C VAL A 436 24.99 -27.79 3.67
N ASN A 437 24.96 -29.09 3.98
CA ASN A 437 26.16 -29.92 4.05
C ASN A 437 26.78 -30.11 2.66
N GLU A 438 28.11 -30.31 2.60
CA GLU A 438 28.77 -30.58 1.32
C GLU A 438 28.17 -31.85 0.68
N GLY A 439 27.77 -31.75 -0.59
CA GLY A 439 27.16 -32.85 -1.35
C GLY A 439 25.70 -33.15 -1.01
N SER A 440 25.05 -32.39 -0.11
CA SER A 440 23.64 -32.60 0.21
C SER A 440 22.68 -32.11 -0.87
N VAL A 441 23.15 -31.31 -1.83
CA VAL A 441 22.34 -30.86 -2.97
C VAL A 441 22.94 -31.39 -4.27
N THR A 442 22.16 -32.15 -5.03
CA THR A 442 22.59 -32.77 -6.29
C THR A 442 21.82 -32.21 -7.48
N VAL A 443 22.52 -31.91 -8.58
CA VAL A 443 21.92 -31.43 -9.84
C VAL A 443 22.13 -32.48 -10.94
N CYS A 444 21.01 -33.04 -11.43
CA CYS A 444 20.97 -34.02 -12.49
C CYS A 444 20.17 -33.48 -13.68
N ALA A 445 20.85 -33.15 -14.78
CA ALA A 445 20.23 -32.74 -16.03
C ALA A 445 20.25 -33.88 -17.05
N ALA A 446 19.14 -34.09 -17.77
CA ALA A 446 19.08 -35.07 -18.86
C ALA A 446 19.97 -34.66 -20.06
N ASP A 447 20.11 -33.35 -20.28
CA ASP A 447 21.04 -32.72 -21.22
C ASP A 447 21.55 -31.41 -20.57
N GLU A 448 22.85 -31.16 -20.66
CA GLU A 448 23.48 -29.93 -20.12
C GLU A 448 23.22 -28.70 -20.99
N ASN A 449 22.72 -28.88 -22.22
CA ASN A 449 22.41 -27.79 -23.16
C ASN A 449 20.92 -27.42 -23.23
N LEU A 450 20.13 -27.86 -22.25
CA LEU A 450 18.71 -27.47 -22.18
C LEU A 450 18.57 -25.95 -22.07
N SER A 451 17.49 -25.44 -22.64
CA SER A 451 17.20 -24.02 -22.72
C SER A 451 15.76 -23.78 -22.29
N ALA A 452 15.55 -22.80 -21.40
CA ALA A 452 14.26 -22.48 -20.81
C ALA A 452 14.04 -20.96 -20.79
N ILE A 453 12.82 -20.54 -21.11
CA ILE A 453 12.40 -19.13 -20.98
C ILE A 453 11.96 -18.87 -19.54
N MET A 454 12.76 -18.10 -18.80
CA MET A 454 12.53 -17.79 -17.39
C MET A 454 13.15 -16.45 -16.98
N ASP A 455 12.74 -15.90 -15.86
CA ASP A 455 13.49 -14.84 -15.16
C ASP A 455 14.56 -15.51 -14.28
N PRO A 456 15.85 -15.42 -14.61
CA PRO A 456 16.91 -16.15 -13.92
C PRO A 456 17.07 -15.69 -12.46
N ASN A 457 16.88 -14.40 -12.19
CA ASN A 457 17.07 -13.84 -10.84
C ASN A 457 15.95 -14.31 -9.91
N ARG A 458 14.69 -14.26 -10.39
CA ARG A 458 13.54 -14.75 -9.63
C ARG A 458 13.58 -16.27 -9.45
N PHE A 459 14.02 -17.01 -10.48
CA PHE A 459 14.20 -18.46 -10.39
C PHE A 459 15.27 -18.83 -9.35
N GLU A 460 16.40 -18.12 -9.37
CA GLU A 460 17.48 -18.32 -8.40
C GLU A 460 17.00 -18.11 -6.97
N ARG A 461 16.31 -16.99 -6.69
CA ARG A 461 15.77 -16.73 -5.35
C ARG A 461 14.79 -17.80 -4.90
N ALA A 462 13.80 -18.13 -5.72
CA ALA A 462 12.80 -19.15 -5.38
C ALA A 462 13.46 -20.52 -5.08
N THR A 463 14.49 -20.88 -5.86
CA THR A 463 15.27 -22.10 -5.68
C THR A 463 16.08 -22.06 -4.37
N ARG A 464 16.78 -20.95 -4.08
CA ARG A 464 17.53 -20.76 -2.84
C ARG A 464 16.64 -20.84 -1.60
N THR A 465 15.50 -20.15 -1.62
CA THR A 465 14.53 -20.20 -0.52
C THR A 465 14.05 -21.63 -0.29
N LEU A 466 13.70 -22.36 -1.34
CA LEU A 466 13.28 -23.76 -1.22
C LEU A 466 14.38 -24.67 -0.65
N ILE A 467 15.61 -24.55 -1.14
CA ILE A 467 16.74 -25.34 -0.62
C ILE A 467 16.96 -25.03 0.87
N THR A 468 16.94 -23.75 1.24
CA THR A 468 17.10 -23.30 2.64
C THR A 468 15.99 -23.84 3.54
N GLN A 469 14.74 -23.85 3.06
CA GLN A 469 13.61 -24.40 3.80
C GLN A 469 13.73 -25.92 3.97
N TYR A 470 14.12 -26.65 2.92
CA TYR A 470 14.38 -28.09 3.06
C TYR A 470 15.50 -28.36 4.07
N ALA A 471 16.60 -27.62 4.02
CA ALA A 471 17.70 -27.75 4.97
C ALA A 471 17.25 -27.44 6.41
N ALA A 472 16.44 -26.39 6.62
CA ALA A 472 15.86 -26.06 7.91
C ALA A 472 14.93 -27.16 8.46
N CYS A 473 14.29 -27.94 7.59
CA CYS A 473 13.52 -29.13 7.95
C CYS A 473 14.39 -30.38 8.23
N GLY A 474 15.72 -30.25 8.19
CA GLY A 474 16.68 -31.33 8.41
C GLY A 474 16.96 -32.18 7.18
N ALA A 475 16.70 -31.67 5.97
CA ALA A 475 16.98 -32.42 4.75
C ALA A 475 18.49 -32.51 4.47
N ASP A 476 18.99 -33.74 4.47
CA ASP A 476 20.40 -34.06 4.15
C ASP A 476 20.61 -34.50 2.68
N ASP A 477 19.53 -34.70 1.92
CA ASP A 477 19.57 -35.03 0.50
C ASP A 477 18.46 -34.29 -0.28
N ILE A 478 18.88 -33.30 -1.09
CA ILE A 478 18.04 -32.47 -1.94
C ILE A 478 18.44 -32.72 -3.39
N SER A 479 17.51 -33.25 -4.17
CA SER A 479 17.69 -33.54 -5.59
C SER A 479 17.04 -32.48 -6.48
N ILE A 480 17.82 -31.93 -7.41
CA ILE A 480 17.35 -31.08 -8.51
C ILE A 480 17.47 -31.89 -9.80
N VAL A 481 16.34 -32.25 -10.40
CA VAL A 481 16.27 -33.02 -11.65
C VAL A 481 15.65 -32.18 -12.76
N ILE A 482 16.38 -32.06 -13.86
CA ILE A 482 16.04 -31.22 -15.01
C ILE A 482 15.90 -32.11 -16.24
N HIS A 483 14.77 -32.06 -16.92
CA HIS A 483 14.54 -32.81 -18.16
C HIS A 483 13.61 -32.04 -19.10
N GLU A 484 13.70 -32.37 -20.38
CA GLU A 484 12.79 -31.88 -21.41
C GLU A 484 11.48 -32.70 -21.41
N ASP A 485 10.36 -32.02 -21.54
CA ASP A 485 9.01 -32.59 -21.68
C ASP A 485 8.29 -31.86 -22.83
N TYR A 486 8.36 -32.44 -24.03
CA TYR A 486 7.88 -31.87 -25.29
C TYR A 486 8.41 -30.45 -25.56
N ASN A 487 7.58 -29.42 -25.40
CA ASN A 487 7.95 -28.02 -25.63
C ASN A 487 8.23 -27.27 -24.32
N SER A 488 8.63 -27.99 -23.28
CA SER A 488 8.84 -27.43 -21.95
C SER A 488 10.04 -28.06 -21.25
N ILE A 489 10.63 -27.31 -20.33
CA ILE A 489 11.64 -27.82 -19.41
C ILE A 489 10.99 -28.03 -18.05
N MET A 490 11.14 -29.25 -17.53
CA MET A 490 10.66 -29.66 -16.22
C MET A 490 11.81 -29.63 -15.22
N ILE A 491 11.66 -28.82 -14.17
CA ILE A 491 12.58 -28.74 -13.05
C ILE A 491 11.87 -29.29 -11.82
N ARG A 492 12.44 -30.35 -11.23
CA ARG A 492 11.96 -30.95 -9.99
C ARG A 492 13.00 -30.76 -8.89
N ILE A 493 12.61 -30.09 -7.81
CA ILE A 493 13.40 -29.94 -6.60
C ILE A 493 12.70 -30.75 -5.50
N ALA A 494 13.38 -31.70 -4.88
CA ALA A 494 12.76 -32.63 -3.94
C ALA A 494 13.72 -33.17 -2.88
N THR A 495 13.18 -33.45 -1.70
CA THR A 495 13.82 -34.21 -0.62
C THR A 495 12.95 -35.42 -0.23
N ALA A 496 13.55 -36.41 0.45
CA ALA A 496 12.83 -37.49 1.11
C ALA A 496 12.17 -37.07 2.42
N ASP A 497 12.60 -35.93 2.99
CA ASP A 497 12.19 -35.44 4.31
C ASP A 497 10.87 -34.66 4.29
N THR A 498 10.50 -34.10 5.45
CA THR A 498 9.23 -33.38 5.68
C THR A 498 9.12 -32.15 4.76
N PRO A 499 7.96 -31.93 4.10
CA PRO A 499 7.80 -30.78 3.23
C PRO A 499 7.78 -29.46 4.02
N PRO A 500 8.07 -28.33 3.36
CA PRO A 500 7.78 -27.00 3.87
C PRO A 500 6.32 -26.91 4.28
N ASP A 501 6.02 -26.01 5.20
CA ASP A 501 4.65 -25.85 5.66
C ASP A 501 3.73 -25.35 4.53
N THR A 502 2.40 -25.40 4.77
CA THR A 502 1.42 -25.02 3.76
C THR A 502 1.54 -23.56 3.32
N ARG A 503 1.98 -22.65 4.21
CA ARG A 503 2.17 -21.22 3.89
C ARG A 503 3.40 -21.05 3.00
N GLN A 504 4.52 -21.65 3.36
CA GLN A 504 5.76 -21.62 2.57
C GLN A 504 5.53 -22.19 1.17
N LEU A 505 4.78 -23.28 1.04
CA LEU A 505 4.39 -23.81 -0.26
C LEU A 505 3.54 -22.83 -1.09
N ARG A 506 2.64 -22.05 -0.46
CA ARG A 506 1.90 -20.99 -1.18
C ARG A 506 2.82 -19.87 -1.67
N TYR A 507 3.76 -19.44 -0.83
CA TYR A 507 4.76 -18.44 -1.20
C TYR A 507 5.61 -18.92 -2.38
N LEU A 508 6.24 -20.09 -2.25
CA LEU A 508 7.11 -20.67 -3.28
C LEU A 508 6.39 -20.88 -4.60
N ARG A 509 5.12 -21.31 -4.58
CA ARG A 509 4.30 -21.42 -5.80
C ARG A 509 4.20 -20.10 -6.54
N LYS A 510 4.01 -18.99 -5.81
CA LYS A 510 3.94 -17.65 -6.38
C LYS A 510 5.32 -17.20 -6.86
N ALA A 511 6.39 -17.44 -6.09
CA ALA A 511 7.75 -17.08 -6.48
C ALA A 511 8.18 -17.77 -7.79
N PHE A 512 7.93 -19.08 -7.92
CA PHE A 512 8.19 -19.81 -9.18
C PHE A 512 7.26 -19.37 -10.33
N ALA A 513 6.02 -18.99 -10.05
CA ALA A 513 5.14 -18.41 -11.06
C ALA A 513 5.65 -17.05 -11.56
N LEU A 514 6.16 -16.21 -10.66
CA LEU A 514 6.76 -14.90 -10.98
C LEU A 514 8.09 -15.02 -11.73
N SER A 515 8.75 -16.18 -11.72
CA SER A 515 9.89 -16.43 -12.62
C SER A 515 9.51 -16.94 -14.01
N GLY A 516 8.21 -17.05 -14.32
CA GLY A 516 7.70 -17.55 -15.61
C GLY A 516 7.37 -19.04 -15.61
N GLY A 517 7.43 -19.70 -14.45
CA GLY A 517 7.14 -21.13 -14.31
C GLY A 517 5.66 -21.43 -14.08
N THR A 518 5.23 -22.64 -14.45
CA THR A 518 3.94 -23.21 -14.04
C THR A 518 4.19 -24.32 -13.03
N VAL A 519 3.75 -24.12 -11.79
CA VAL A 519 3.93 -25.12 -10.73
C VAL A 519 2.89 -26.23 -10.86
N LEU A 520 3.36 -27.46 -11.12
CA LEU A 520 2.52 -28.65 -11.31
C LEU A 520 2.27 -29.40 -10.00
N ARG A 521 3.24 -29.37 -9.09
CA ARG A 521 3.20 -30.03 -7.78
C ARG A 521 4.00 -29.23 -6.76
N SER A 522 3.51 -29.16 -5.53
CA SER A 522 4.07 -28.35 -4.45
C SER A 522 3.87 -29.05 -3.11
N ASP A 523 4.46 -30.23 -2.94
CA ASP A 523 4.53 -30.96 -1.66
C ASP A 523 6.01 -31.18 -1.28
N ASN A 524 6.42 -32.40 -0.88
CA ASN A 524 7.85 -32.75 -0.72
C ASN A 524 8.61 -32.67 -2.05
N ARG A 525 7.90 -32.43 -3.16
CA ARG A 525 8.44 -32.22 -4.50
C ARG A 525 7.86 -30.94 -5.07
N MET A 526 8.71 -29.94 -5.25
CA MET A 526 8.39 -28.79 -6.09
C MET A 526 8.67 -29.17 -7.54
N VAL A 527 7.63 -29.16 -8.38
CA VAL A 527 7.73 -29.49 -9.80
C VAL A 527 7.25 -28.30 -10.61
N VAL A 528 8.17 -27.67 -11.33
CA VAL A 528 7.93 -26.45 -12.08
C VAL A 528 8.21 -26.70 -13.56
N ARG A 529 7.27 -26.26 -14.40
CA ARG A 529 7.37 -26.31 -15.85
C ARG A 529 7.70 -24.92 -16.40
N TYR A 530 8.75 -24.82 -17.21
CA TYR A 530 9.09 -23.62 -17.96
C TYR A 530 8.92 -23.86 -19.47
N PRO A 531 8.54 -22.86 -20.27
CA PRO A 531 8.60 -22.99 -21.72
C PRO A 531 10.04 -23.28 -22.17
N ALA A 532 10.23 -24.22 -23.10
CA ALA A 532 11.53 -24.44 -23.71
C ALA A 532 11.94 -23.19 -24.50
N GLY A 533 13.20 -22.77 -24.36
CA GLY A 533 13.77 -21.72 -25.21
C GLY A 533 14.05 -22.23 -26.61
N ARG A 534 14.34 -21.32 -27.53
CA ARG A 534 14.71 -21.71 -28.89
C ARG A 534 16.20 -21.95 -28.87
N THR A 535 16.64 -23.17 -29.14
CA THR A 535 18.04 -23.44 -29.44
C THR A 535 18.47 -22.51 -30.58
N ILE A 536 19.21 -21.45 -30.28
CA ILE A 536 19.90 -20.68 -31.32
C ILE A 536 21.11 -21.53 -31.66
N ILE A 537 20.95 -22.38 -32.69
CA ILE A 537 22.00 -23.25 -33.25
C ILE A 537 23.12 -22.40 -33.83
#